data_AF-A0A3M7N3N2-F1
#
_entry.id   AF-A0A3M7N3N2-F1
#
_cell.length_a   1.000
_cell.length_b   1.000
_cell.length_c   1.000
_cell.angle_alpha   90.00
_cell.angle_beta   90.00
_cell.angle_gamma   90.00
#
_symmetry.space_group_name_H-M   'P 1'
#
loop_
_entity.id
_entity.type
_entity.pdbx_description
1 polymer ?
#
loop_
_entity_poly.entity_id
_entity_poly.type
_entity_poly.pdbx_seq_one_letter_code
_entity_poly.pdbx_strand_id
1 'polypeptide(L)'
;MVLLTATPRILDAIASLSSSEVPQVSVGAEQQLPTRAGAPISHTTLLSLHRVLKTAQHATSSSGSPPSLNMLLRGAHPYIEPPAPKPAKSPEYIALMARLRAEQEQREYRAMVAHKSKLDAGMEDDEKDDIYPSLVFNMLLSVVMCSIAVFVVTRYWPNAGVRVLVSLGAGLVVGIAEVGVYSIYLRNVRVAREKERRKKEKKFLILEHGDDEKEAMAAAAAAAATTGVSVQEEIWGRGKHGGMRRRVREKWEREHKGSENSKTEDDGEQKGSGNSKDLGRW
;
A
#
# COMPACT_ATOMS: atom_id res chain seq x y z
N MET A 1 12.44 -13.48 32.66
CA MET A 1 13.36 -12.38 33.01
C MET A 1 13.67 -11.57 31.75
N VAL A 2 13.81 -10.24 31.82
CA VAL A 2 14.14 -9.41 30.65
C VAL A 2 15.64 -9.44 30.40
N LEU A 3 16.02 -9.75 29.15
CA LEU A 3 17.40 -9.70 28.67
C LEU A 3 17.67 -8.35 27.99
N LEU A 4 18.83 -7.78 28.26
CA LEU A 4 19.31 -6.52 27.71
C LEU A 4 20.57 -6.78 26.89
N THR A 5 20.86 -5.93 25.92
CA THR A 5 22.11 -6.00 25.16
C THR A 5 23.28 -5.46 25.96
N ALA A 6 24.35 -6.25 26.10
CA ALA A 6 25.59 -5.79 26.74
C ALA A 6 26.25 -4.66 25.93
N THR A 7 26.48 -3.52 26.58
CA THR A 7 27.15 -2.35 25.98
C THR A 7 28.65 -2.34 26.33
N PRO A 8 29.50 -1.60 25.59
CA PRO A 8 30.92 -1.47 25.94
C PRO A 8 31.15 -0.97 27.36
N ARG A 9 30.27 -0.08 27.86
CA ARG A 9 30.33 0.44 29.24
C ARG A 9 30.10 -0.64 30.28
N ILE A 10 29.23 -1.60 29.97
CA ILE A 10 29.00 -2.77 30.81
C ILE A 10 30.26 -3.66 30.84
N LEU A 11 30.92 -3.83 29.69
CA LEU A 11 32.17 -4.61 29.62
C LEU A 11 33.32 -3.93 30.36
N ASP A 12 33.48 -2.61 30.22
CA ASP A 12 34.48 -1.83 30.96
C ASP A 12 34.26 -1.94 32.48
N ALA A 13 32.99 -1.87 32.90
CA ALA A 13 32.60 -2.02 34.29
C ALA A 13 32.91 -3.42 34.83
N ILE A 14 32.65 -4.47 34.03
CA ILE A 14 33.03 -5.84 34.36
C ILE A 14 34.56 -5.98 34.47
N ALA A 15 35.32 -5.37 33.55
CA ALA A 15 36.79 -5.41 33.56
C ALA A 15 37.41 -4.66 34.75
N SER A 16 36.71 -3.67 35.32
CA SER A 16 37.15 -2.92 36.50
C SER A 16 36.97 -3.66 37.84
N LEU A 17 36.25 -4.78 37.86
CA LEU A 17 36.03 -5.57 39.07
C LEU A 17 37.29 -6.34 39.45
N SER A 18 37.59 -6.38 40.75
CA SER A 18 38.68 -7.21 41.28
C SER A 18 38.28 -8.69 41.27
N SER A 19 39.24 -9.60 41.12
CA SER A 19 39.00 -11.07 41.05
C SER A 19 38.21 -11.63 42.24
N SER A 20 38.18 -10.93 43.38
CA SER A 20 37.43 -11.30 44.59
C SER A 20 35.94 -10.92 44.55
N GLU A 21 35.52 -10.02 43.67
CA GLU A 21 34.16 -9.47 43.58
C GLU A 21 33.31 -10.16 42.50
N VAL A 22 33.98 -10.79 41.53
CA VAL A 22 33.39 -11.61 40.47
C VAL A 22 32.43 -12.72 40.98
N PRO A 23 32.72 -13.42 42.11
CA PRO A 23 31.81 -14.42 42.66
C PRO A 23 30.48 -13.81 43.16
N GLN A 24 30.50 -12.59 43.71
CA GLN A 24 29.29 -11.98 44.26
C GLN A 24 28.32 -11.50 43.18
N VAL A 25 28.83 -11.11 42.01
CA VAL A 25 28.03 -10.73 40.84
C VAL A 25 27.46 -11.97 40.14
N SER A 26 28.19 -13.09 40.16
CA SER A 26 27.82 -14.34 39.50
C SER A 26 26.86 -15.23 40.32
N VAL A 27 26.80 -15.10 41.65
CA VAL A 27 25.84 -15.83 42.51
C VAL A 27 24.37 -15.50 42.22
N GLY A 28 24.08 -14.38 41.57
CA GLY A 28 22.73 -14.00 41.11
C GLY A 28 22.49 -14.15 39.59
N ALA A 29 23.46 -14.67 38.86
CA ALA A 29 23.44 -14.72 37.40
C ALA A 29 23.16 -16.16 36.92
N GLU A 30 21.96 -16.41 36.39
CA GLU A 30 21.65 -17.68 35.70
C GLU A 30 22.41 -17.83 34.36
N GLN A 31 23.11 -16.77 33.89
CA GLN A 31 23.88 -16.75 32.65
C GLN A 31 25.34 -16.29 32.89
N GLN A 32 26.26 -16.90 32.13
CA GLN A 32 27.68 -16.51 32.08
C GLN A 32 27.84 -15.02 31.72
N LEU A 33 28.78 -14.32 32.37
CA LEU A 33 29.04 -12.90 32.10
C LEU A 33 29.38 -12.67 30.61
N PRO A 34 28.83 -11.62 29.97
CA PRO A 34 29.06 -11.36 28.56
C PRO A 34 30.52 -10.98 28.30
N THR A 35 31.16 -11.65 27.34
CA THR A 35 32.53 -11.35 26.89
C THR A 35 32.56 -10.38 25.69
N ARG A 36 31.41 -10.16 25.04
CA ARG A 36 31.30 -9.35 23.81
C ARG A 36 30.12 -8.39 23.88
N ALA A 37 30.29 -7.22 23.26
CA ALA A 37 29.22 -6.23 23.13
C ALA A 37 28.10 -6.82 22.25
N GLY A 38 26.84 -6.64 22.67
CA GLY A 38 25.65 -7.21 22.03
C GLY A 38 25.22 -8.59 22.56
N ALA A 39 25.98 -9.21 23.46
CA ALA A 39 25.55 -10.44 24.14
C ALA A 39 24.40 -10.17 25.13
N PRO A 40 23.51 -11.15 25.37
CA PRO A 40 22.41 -10.99 26.33
C PRO A 40 22.95 -10.91 27.76
N ILE A 41 22.49 -9.89 28.51
CA ILE A 41 22.71 -9.77 29.95
C ILE A 41 21.37 -9.59 30.67
N SER A 42 21.17 -10.28 31.79
CA SER A 42 19.95 -10.11 32.58
C SER A 42 19.98 -8.80 33.36
N HIS A 43 18.81 -8.18 33.56
CA HIS A 43 18.72 -6.94 34.33
C HIS A 43 19.10 -7.12 35.82
N THR A 44 18.91 -8.31 36.37
CA THR A 44 19.27 -8.64 37.77
C THR A 44 20.78 -8.65 37.97
N THR A 45 21.53 -9.16 36.99
CA THR A 45 23.00 -9.12 36.99
C THR A 45 23.54 -7.70 36.84
N LEU A 46 22.86 -6.82 36.10
CA LEU A 46 23.23 -5.39 36.04
C LEU A 46 23.01 -4.67 37.38
N LEU A 47 21.95 -5.03 38.11
CA LEU A 47 21.67 -4.48 39.43
C LEU A 47 22.67 -4.96 40.48
N SER A 48 23.08 -6.24 40.45
CA SER A 48 24.12 -6.75 41.35
C SER A 48 25.47 -6.09 41.06
N LEU A 49 25.84 -5.95 39.79
CA LEU A 49 27.05 -5.27 39.34
C LEU A 49 27.10 -3.82 39.86
N HIS A 50 26.01 -3.05 39.68
CA HIS A 50 25.96 -1.67 40.16
C HIS A 50 26.14 -1.56 41.69
N ARG A 51 25.53 -2.48 42.45
CA ARG A 51 25.69 -2.52 43.92
C ARG A 51 27.13 -2.77 44.33
N VAL A 52 27.80 -3.72 43.69
CA VAL A 52 29.20 -4.06 43.98
C VAL A 52 30.12 -2.87 43.66
N LEU A 53 29.96 -2.23 42.50
CA LEU A 53 30.76 -1.04 42.15
C LEU A 53 30.53 0.14 43.10
N LYS A 54 29.29 0.34 43.57
CA LYS A 54 28.99 1.36 44.57
C LYS A 54 29.72 1.09 45.89
N THR A 55 29.76 -0.17 46.33
CA THR A 55 30.47 -0.58 47.56
C THR A 55 31.99 -0.46 47.41
N ALA A 56 32.56 -0.89 46.27
CA ALA A 56 33.99 -0.82 45.98
C ALA A 56 34.54 0.62 45.96
N GLN A 57 33.74 1.57 45.46
CA GLN A 57 34.10 2.99 45.49
C GLN A 57 34.00 3.63 46.88
N HIS A 58 33.08 3.19 47.73
CA HIS A 58 33.09 3.66 49.12
C HIS A 58 34.36 3.20 49.88
N ALA A 59 34.97 2.08 49.46
CA ALA A 59 36.21 1.57 50.03
C ALA A 59 37.48 2.23 49.43
N THR A 60 37.40 2.84 48.26
CA THR A 60 38.53 3.46 47.55
C THR A 60 38.24 4.94 47.34
N SER A 61 38.91 5.82 48.09
CA SER A 61 38.71 7.29 48.13
C SER A 61 39.08 8.04 46.83
N SER A 62 38.68 7.50 45.67
CA SER A 62 38.90 8.08 44.35
C SER A 62 37.84 9.17 44.07
N SER A 63 38.29 10.32 43.57
CA SER A 63 37.51 11.56 43.41
C SER A 63 36.45 11.55 42.29
N GLY A 64 36.01 10.38 41.85
CA GLY A 64 35.03 10.22 40.77
C GLY A 64 33.59 10.07 41.30
N SER A 65 32.63 10.70 40.62
CA SER A 65 31.19 10.41 40.82
C SER A 65 30.93 8.90 40.67
N PRO A 66 30.05 8.30 41.48
CA PRO A 66 29.77 6.89 41.34
C PRO A 66 29.21 6.56 39.96
N PRO A 67 29.56 5.40 39.37
CA PRO A 67 29.02 4.98 38.10
C PRO A 67 27.53 4.76 38.32
N SER A 68 26.74 5.75 37.93
CA SER A 68 25.30 5.67 38.06
C SER A 68 24.78 4.52 37.21
N LEU A 69 23.75 3.84 37.68
CA LEU A 69 23.06 2.81 36.91
C LEU A 69 22.62 3.33 35.52
N ASN A 70 22.26 4.61 35.44
CA ASN A 70 21.97 5.29 34.18
C ASN A 70 23.18 5.31 33.22
N MET A 71 24.40 5.47 33.70
CA MET A 71 25.60 5.40 32.86
C MET A 71 25.84 3.99 32.30
N LEU A 72 25.52 2.95 33.09
CA LEU A 72 25.64 1.55 32.69
C LEU A 72 24.58 1.14 31.66
N LEU A 73 23.36 1.67 31.81
CA LEU A 73 22.21 1.38 30.93
C LEU A 73 22.16 2.24 29.67
N ARG A 74 23.04 3.24 29.51
CA ARG A 74 23.08 4.07 28.29
C ARG A 74 23.35 3.20 27.06
N GLY A 75 22.37 3.14 26.16
CA GLY A 75 22.44 2.36 24.93
C GLY A 75 22.06 0.88 25.09
N ALA A 76 21.68 0.44 26.29
CA ALA A 76 21.13 -0.90 26.50
C ALA A 76 19.69 -0.95 25.99
N HIS A 77 19.39 -1.89 25.10
CA HIS A 77 18.05 -2.16 24.61
C HIS A 77 17.66 -3.61 24.91
N PRO A 78 16.36 -3.96 24.88
CA PRO A 78 15.93 -5.34 25.03
C PRO A 78 16.63 -6.24 24.01
N TYR A 79 17.22 -7.33 24.47
CA TYR A 79 17.85 -8.31 23.58
C TYR A 79 16.75 -9.09 22.87
N ILE A 80 16.69 -8.94 21.56
CA ILE A 80 15.81 -9.71 20.69
C ILE A 80 16.69 -10.78 20.06
N GLU A 81 16.34 -12.05 20.31
CA GLU A 81 17.05 -13.16 19.71
C GLU A 81 17.03 -13.00 18.18
N PRO A 82 18.18 -13.17 17.50
CA PRO A 82 18.21 -13.15 16.06
C PRO A 82 17.19 -14.17 15.56
N PRO A 83 16.30 -13.79 14.62
CA PRO A 83 15.28 -14.69 14.13
C PRO A 83 15.97 -15.95 13.59
N ALA A 84 15.50 -17.12 14.04
CA ALA A 84 16.07 -18.39 13.63
C ALA A 84 16.20 -18.42 12.09
N PRO A 85 17.30 -18.99 11.56
CA PRO A 85 17.49 -19.07 10.11
C PRO A 85 16.26 -19.74 9.50
N LYS A 86 15.68 -19.09 8.49
CA LYS A 86 14.47 -19.57 7.83
C LYS A 86 14.72 -21.00 7.34
N PRO A 87 13.78 -21.95 7.57
CA PRO A 87 13.96 -23.32 7.13
C PRO A 87 14.23 -23.36 5.62
N ALA A 88 15.15 -24.21 5.19
CA ALA A 88 15.39 -24.44 3.78
C ALA A 88 14.09 -24.89 3.11
N LYS A 89 13.81 -24.37 1.91
CA LYS A 89 12.59 -24.75 1.17
C LYS A 89 12.65 -26.23 0.84
N SER A 90 11.53 -26.94 1.00
CA SER A 90 11.46 -28.36 0.66
C SER A 90 11.73 -28.57 -0.84
N PRO A 91 12.34 -29.71 -1.24
CA PRO A 91 12.62 -29.99 -2.65
C PRO A 91 11.34 -30.05 -3.49
N GLU A 92 10.24 -30.55 -2.92
CA GLU A 92 8.92 -30.54 -3.54
C GLU A 92 8.42 -29.12 -3.84
N TYR A 93 8.60 -28.19 -2.90
CA TYR A 93 8.24 -26.79 -3.09
C TYR A 93 9.07 -26.14 -4.20
N ILE A 94 10.36 -26.46 -4.28
CA ILE A 94 11.24 -25.95 -5.34
C ILE A 94 10.78 -26.48 -6.70
N ALA A 95 10.46 -27.77 -6.80
CA ALA A 95 9.91 -28.39 -8.01
C ALA A 95 8.57 -27.75 -8.43
N LEU A 96 7.68 -27.49 -7.47
CA LEU A 96 6.42 -26.79 -7.71
C LEU A 96 6.64 -25.37 -8.24
N MET A 97 7.56 -24.61 -7.62
CA MET A 97 7.86 -23.24 -8.07
C MET A 97 8.51 -23.23 -9.46
N ALA A 98 9.33 -24.22 -9.80
CA ALA A 98 9.90 -24.35 -11.14
C ALA A 98 8.80 -24.63 -12.17
N ARG A 99 7.86 -25.53 -11.85
CA ARG A 99 6.69 -25.81 -12.70
C ARG A 99 5.82 -24.56 -12.91
N LEU A 100 5.54 -23.80 -11.85
CA LEU A 100 4.71 -22.60 -11.93
C LEU A 100 5.36 -21.51 -12.81
N ARG A 101 6.67 -21.30 -12.71
CA ARG A 101 7.39 -20.36 -13.59
C ARG A 101 7.35 -20.79 -15.04
N ALA A 102 7.61 -22.07 -15.31
CA ALA A 102 7.54 -22.60 -16.66
C ALA A 102 6.13 -22.43 -17.28
N GLU A 103 5.07 -22.63 -16.48
CA GLU A 103 3.69 -22.41 -16.94
C GLU A 103 3.40 -20.92 -17.21
N GLN A 104 3.91 -20.02 -16.36
CA GLN A 104 3.78 -18.58 -16.58
C GLN A 104 4.51 -18.13 -17.85
N GLU A 105 5.77 -18.55 -18.04
CA GLU A 105 6.56 -18.26 -19.24
C GLU A 105 5.87 -18.80 -20.51
N GLN A 106 5.28 -20.00 -20.45
CA GLN A 106 4.49 -20.53 -21.55
C GLN A 106 3.25 -19.69 -21.86
N ARG A 107 2.54 -19.21 -20.84
CA ARG A 107 1.38 -18.32 -21.03
C ARG A 107 1.80 -17.00 -21.66
N GLU A 108 2.89 -16.41 -21.19
CA GLU A 108 3.45 -15.18 -21.75
C GLU A 108 3.90 -15.38 -23.20
N TYR A 109 4.61 -16.47 -23.50
CA TYR A 109 5.01 -16.80 -24.86
C TYR A 109 3.80 -16.99 -25.77
N ARG A 110 2.79 -17.75 -25.33
CA ARG A 110 1.53 -17.92 -26.10
C ARG A 110 0.81 -16.58 -26.29
N ALA A 111 0.82 -15.70 -25.30
CA ALA A 111 0.23 -14.37 -25.42
C ALA A 111 1.00 -13.50 -26.43
N MET A 112 2.34 -13.53 -26.41
CA MET A 112 3.15 -12.79 -27.40
C MET A 112 2.99 -13.36 -28.80
N VAL A 113 2.96 -14.69 -28.96
CA VAL A 113 2.73 -15.36 -30.25
C VAL A 113 1.32 -15.07 -30.76
N ALA A 114 0.30 -15.15 -29.91
CA ALA A 114 -1.08 -14.84 -30.29
C ALA A 114 -1.29 -13.34 -30.58
N HIS A 115 -0.62 -12.46 -29.83
CA HIS A 115 -0.62 -11.03 -30.11
C HIS A 115 0.07 -10.74 -31.45
N LYS A 116 1.21 -11.39 -31.71
CA LYS A 116 1.92 -11.28 -32.99
C LYS A 116 1.10 -11.86 -34.14
N SER A 117 0.44 -13.01 -33.96
CA SER A 117 -0.44 -13.59 -34.97
C SER A 117 -1.67 -12.74 -35.23
N LYS A 118 -2.24 -12.07 -34.21
CA LYS A 118 -3.31 -11.08 -34.38
C LYS A 118 -2.85 -9.83 -35.12
N LEU A 119 -1.63 -9.38 -34.88
CA LEU A 119 -1.05 -8.22 -35.58
C LEU A 119 -0.80 -8.54 -37.06
N ASP A 120 -0.36 -9.76 -37.35
CA ASP A 120 -0.13 -10.27 -38.71
C ASP A 120 -1.45 -10.58 -39.44
N ALA A 121 -2.47 -11.03 -38.72
CA ALA A 121 -3.84 -11.22 -39.22
C ALA A 121 -4.67 -9.93 -39.32
N GLY A 122 -4.03 -8.76 -39.22
CA GLY A 122 -4.65 -7.43 -39.16
C GLY A 122 -5.41 -6.96 -40.42
N MET A 123 -6.03 -7.87 -41.19
CA MET A 123 -6.92 -7.52 -42.30
C MET A 123 -8.28 -8.25 -42.30
N GLU A 124 -8.53 -9.29 -41.49
CA GLU A 124 -9.75 -10.11 -41.67
C GLU A 124 -10.49 -10.59 -40.41
N ASP A 125 -10.29 -9.96 -39.25
CA ASP A 125 -11.20 -10.17 -38.11
C ASP A 125 -12.13 -8.95 -37.96
N ASP A 126 -12.99 -8.73 -38.97
CA ASP A 126 -14.34 -8.26 -38.66
C ASP A 126 -14.96 -9.34 -37.78
N GLU A 127 -14.79 -9.12 -36.48
CA GLU A 127 -15.45 -9.72 -35.33
C GLU A 127 -16.75 -10.38 -35.80
N LYS A 128 -16.69 -11.70 -36.06
CA LYS A 128 -17.87 -12.51 -36.33
C LYS A 128 -18.70 -12.37 -35.07
N ASP A 129 -19.64 -11.43 -35.11
CA ASP A 129 -20.66 -11.24 -34.10
C ASP A 129 -21.27 -12.63 -33.91
N ASP A 130 -20.91 -13.30 -32.81
CA ASP A 130 -21.40 -14.60 -32.44
C ASP A 130 -22.91 -14.44 -32.22
N ILE A 131 -23.64 -14.58 -33.33
CA ILE A 131 -25.07 -14.70 -33.39
C ILE A 131 -25.39 -15.88 -32.49
N TYR A 132 -25.85 -15.58 -31.28
CA TYR A 132 -26.29 -16.58 -30.33
C TYR A 132 -27.43 -17.37 -31.00
N PRO A 133 -27.22 -18.64 -31.35
CA PRO A 133 -28.24 -19.41 -32.07
C PRO A 133 -29.52 -19.55 -31.25
N SER A 134 -29.41 -19.48 -29.92
CA SER A 134 -30.53 -19.44 -28.99
C SER A 134 -31.37 -18.16 -29.09
N LEU A 135 -30.75 -17.00 -29.33
CA LEU A 135 -31.46 -15.73 -29.49
C LEU A 135 -32.23 -15.71 -30.81
N VAL A 136 -31.59 -16.13 -31.90
CA VAL A 136 -32.24 -16.24 -33.21
C VAL A 136 -33.39 -17.25 -33.15
N PHE A 137 -33.20 -18.37 -32.46
CA PHE A 137 -34.27 -19.35 -32.26
C PHE A 137 -35.44 -18.78 -31.45
N ASN A 138 -35.18 -18.01 -30.39
CA ASN A 138 -36.21 -17.36 -29.59
C ASN A 138 -37.03 -16.35 -30.42
N MET A 139 -36.34 -15.56 -31.25
CA MET A 139 -36.95 -14.61 -32.17
C MET A 139 -37.78 -15.31 -33.27
N LEU A 140 -37.30 -16.44 -33.81
CA LEU A 140 -38.08 -17.21 -34.79
C LEU A 140 -39.31 -17.86 -34.14
N LEU A 141 -39.17 -18.37 -32.91
CA LEU A 141 -40.25 -19.00 -32.18
C LEU A 141 -41.37 -18.01 -31.84
N SER A 142 -41.05 -16.78 -31.42
CA SER A 142 -42.05 -15.75 -31.14
C SER A 142 -42.80 -15.31 -32.40
N VAL A 143 -42.10 -15.10 -33.53
CA VAL A 143 -42.71 -14.73 -34.82
C VAL A 143 -43.64 -15.83 -35.34
N VAL A 144 -43.22 -17.09 -35.27
CA VAL A 144 -44.05 -18.23 -35.70
C VAL A 144 -45.27 -18.39 -34.79
N MET A 145 -45.08 -18.32 -33.47
CA MET A 145 -46.19 -18.42 -32.52
C MET A 145 -47.19 -17.28 -32.68
N CYS A 146 -46.73 -16.05 -32.94
CA CYS A 146 -47.61 -14.92 -33.21
C CYS A 146 -48.41 -15.13 -34.51
N SER A 147 -47.75 -15.60 -35.57
CA SER A 147 -48.41 -15.87 -36.86
C SER A 147 -49.49 -16.95 -36.73
N ILE A 148 -49.22 -18.03 -36.00
CA ILE A 148 -50.19 -19.10 -35.72
C ILE A 148 -51.35 -18.58 -34.87
N ALA A 149 -51.08 -17.80 -33.82
CA ALA A 149 -52.12 -17.22 -32.97
C ALA A 149 -53.08 -16.34 -33.78
N VAL A 150 -52.56 -15.46 -34.63
CA VAL A 150 -53.38 -14.62 -35.52
C VAL A 150 -54.16 -15.47 -36.55
N PHE A 151 -53.57 -16.55 -37.05
CA PHE A 151 -54.26 -17.47 -37.97
C PHE A 151 -55.42 -18.24 -37.31
N VAL A 152 -55.27 -18.60 -36.03
CA VAL A 152 -56.33 -19.25 -35.23
C VAL A 152 -57.45 -18.26 -34.90
N VAL A 153 -57.11 -17.03 -34.48
CA VAL A 153 -58.10 -15.98 -34.19
C VAL A 153 -58.92 -15.63 -35.43
N THR A 154 -58.27 -15.56 -36.60
CA THR A 154 -58.94 -15.30 -37.88
C THR A 154 -59.64 -16.53 -38.45
N ARG A 155 -59.70 -17.67 -37.75
CA ARG A 155 -60.31 -18.92 -38.26
C ARG A 155 -61.78 -18.79 -38.63
N TYR A 156 -62.53 -17.92 -37.96
CA TYR A 156 -63.95 -17.70 -38.22
C TYR A 156 -64.22 -16.83 -39.45
N TRP A 157 -63.19 -16.32 -40.12
CA TRP A 157 -63.35 -15.49 -41.31
C TRP A 157 -63.58 -16.36 -42.55
N PRO A 158 -64.57 -16.03 -43.42
CA PRO A 158 -64.90 -16.84 -44.60
C PRO A 158 -63.82 -16.79 -45.70
N ASN A 159 -62.99 -15.74 -45.73
CA ASN A 159 -61.98 -15.53 -46.77
C ASN A 159 -60.64 -16.19 -46.40
N ALA A 160 -60.35 -17.33 -47.02
CA ALA A 160 -59.09 -18.06 -46.80
C ALA A 160 -57.85 -17.20 -47.08
N GLY A 161 -57.85 -16.40 -48.16
CA GLY A 161 -56.72 -15.54 -48.52
C GLY A 161 -56.45 -14.42 -47.51
N VAL A 162 -57.49 -13.76 -47.03
CA VAL A 162 -57.36 -12.66 -46.04
C VAL A 162 -56.77 -13.18 -44.73
N ARG A 163 -57.15 -14.39 -44.31
CA ARG A 163 -56.61 -15.02 -43.10
C ARG A 163 -55.10 -15.21 -43.18
N VAL A 164 -54.63 -15.77 -44.31
CA VAL A 164 -53.19 -16.00 -44.53
C VAL A 164 -52.43 -14.68 -44.59
N LEU A 165 -52.95 -13.69 -45.33
CA LEU A 165 -52.32 -12.37 -45.44
C LEU A 165 -52.22 -11.64 -44.10
N VAL A 166 -53.28 -11.68 -43.28
CA VAL A 166 -53.28 -11.04 -41.96
C VAL A 166 -52.32 -11.75 -41.00
N SER A 167 -52.27 -13.09 -41.00
CA SER A 167 -51.33 -13.84 -40.16
C SER A 167 -49.86 -13.64 -40.55
N LEU A 168 -49.57 -13.58 -41.86
CA LEU A 168 -48.22 -13.38 -42.36
C LEU A 168 -47.77 -11.92 -42.14
N GLY A 169 -48.67 -10.96 -42.33
CA GLY A 169 -48.42 -9.55 -42.05
C GLY A 169 -48.15 -9.28 -40.56
N ALA A 170 -48.91 -9.90 -39.66
CA ALA A 170 -48.66 -9.80 -38.22
C ALA A 170 -47.27 -10.34 -37.83
N GLY A 171 -46.88 -11.51 -38.35
CA GLY A 171 -45.54 -12.07 -38.13
C GLY A 171 -44.42 -11.16 -38.64
N LEU A 172 -44.59 -10.55 -39.82
CA LEU A 172 -43.60 -9.63 -40.40
C LEU A 172 -43.40 -8.37 -39.54
N VAL A 173 -44.49 -7.77 -39.03
CA VAL A 173 -44.41 -6.59 -38.16
C VAL A 173 -43.70 -6.91 -36.85
N VAL A 174 -44.03 -8.04 -36.23
CA VAL A 174 -43.38 -8.49 -34.99
C VAL A 174 -41.90 -8.79 -35.22
N GLY A 175 -41.56 -9.45 -36.33
CA GLY A 175 -40.17 -9.70 -36.72
C GLY A 175 -39.36 -8.41 -36.87
N ILE A 176 -39.90 -7.40 -37.56
CA ILE A 176 -39.22 -6.09 -37.70
C ILE A 176 -39.03 -5.43 -36.33
N ALA A 177 -40.03 -5.48 -35.45
CA ALA A 177 -39.93 -4.91 -34.11
C ALA A 177 -38.82 -5.57 -33.29
N GLU A 178 -38.74 -6.90 -33.30
CA GLU A 178 -37.72 -7.65 -32.55
C GLU A 178 -36.29 -7.41 -33.09
N VAL A 179 -36.08 -7.42 -34.42
CA VAL A 179 -34.77 -7.05 -35.02
C VAL A 179 -34.42 -5.60 -34.66
N GLY A 180 -35.41 -4.71 -34.70
CA GLY A 180 -35.25 -3.30 -34.35
C GLY A 180 -34.71 -3.13 -32.93
N VAL A 181 -35.31 -3.80 -31.96
CA VAL A 181 -34.86 -3.77 -30.55
C VAL A 181 -33.42 -4.25 -30.42
N TYR A 182 -33.06 -5.35 -31.09
CA TYR A 182 -31.69 -5.88 -31.04
C TYR A 182 -30.67 -4.95 -31.72
N SER A 183 -31.01 -4.41 -32.89
CA SER A 183 -30.14 -3.48 -33.62
C SER A 183 -29.89 -2.19 -32.83
N ILE A 184 -30.90 -1.68 -32.12
CA ILE A 184 -30.76 -0.54 -31.20
C ILE A 184 -29.89 -0.92 -30.00
N TYR A 185 -30.09 -2.11 -29.43
CA TYR A 185 -29.25 -2.61 -28.34
C TYR A 185 -27.77 -2.71 -28.76
N LEU A 186 -27.49 -3.32 -29.92
CA LEU A 186 -26.12 -3.41 -30.47
C LEU A 186 -25.50 -2.04 -30.68
N ARG A 187 -26.26 -1.09 -31.21
CA ARG A 187 -25.79 0.28 -31.38
C ARG A 187 -25.41 0.92 -30.04
N ASN A 188 -26.25 0.77 -29.00
CA ASN A 188 -25.98 1.33 -27.69
C ASN A 188 -24.76 0.68 -27.01
N VAL A 189 -24.60 -0.64 -27.15
CA VAL A 189 -23.44 -1.38 -26.62
C VAL A 189 -22.16 -0.96 -27.34
N ARG A 190 -22.19 -0.83 -28.68
CA ARG A 190 -21.05 -0.34 -29.48
C ARG A 190 -20.63 1.06 -29.02
N VAL A 191 -21.59 1.98 -28.88
CA VAL A 191 -21.36 3.35 -28.39
C VAL A 191 -20.78 3.35 -26.96
N ALA A 192 -21.24 2.46 -26.08
CA ALA A 192 -20.72 2.34 -24.72
C ALA A 192 -19.27 1.81 -24.70
N ARG A 193 -18.98 0.74 -25.47
CA ARG A 193 -17.64 0.18 -25.60
C ARG A 193 -16.65 1.19 -26.21
N GLU A 194 -17.08 1.99 -27.18
CA GLU A 194 -16.25 3.07 -27.72
C GLU A 194 -15.92 4.13 -26.66
N LYS A 195 -16.90 4.52 -25.83
CA LYS A 195 -16.66 5.45 -24.71
C LYS A 195 -15.72 4.87 -23.67
N GLU A 196 -15.77 3.55 -23.43
CA GLU A 196 -14.90 2.86 -22.49
C GLU A 196 -13.47 2.68 -23.04
N ARG A 197 -13.32 2.27 -24.31
CA ARG A 197 -12.01 2.20 -25.00
C ARG A 197 -11.29 3.55 -25.05
N ARG A 198 -12.04 4.66 -25.10
CA ARG A 198 -11.46 6.01 -25.03
C ARG A 198 -10.90 6.36 -23.65
N LYS A 199 -11.36 5.69 -22.58
CA LYS A 199 -10.79 5.82 -21.24
C LYS A 199 -9.57 4.90 -21.12
N LYS A 200 -8.41 5.34 -21.61
CA LYS A 200 -7.15 4.62 -21.36
C LYS A 200 -6.75 4.83 -19.89
N GLU A 201 -6.66 3.73 -19.14
CA GLU A 201 -6.16 3.74 -17.77
C GLU A 201 -4.70 4.19 -17.74
N LYS A 202 -4.41 5.26 -16.99
CA LYS A 202 -3.03 5.65 -16.68
C LYS A 202 -2.50 4.70 -15.61
N LYS A 203 -1.72 3.70 -16.01
CA LYS A 203 -1.03 2.81 -15.07
C LYS A 203 0.14 3.56 -14.46
N PHE A 204 0.08 3.81 -13.16
CA PHE A 204 1.17 4.39 -12.38
C PHE A 204 2.09 3.27 -11.93
N LEU A 205 3.36 3.32 -12.35
CA LEU A 205 4.42 2.45 -11.87
C LEU A 205 4.95 3.06 -10.56
N ILE A 206 4.80 2.33 -9.45
CA ILE A 206 5.33 2.73 -8.15
C ILE A 206 6.77 2.23 -8.09
N LEU A 207 7.73 3.14 -8.23
CA LEU A 207 9.14 2.88 -7.95
C LEU A 207 9.37 3.10 -6.45
N GLU A 208 9.78 2.05 -5.76
CA GLU A 208 10.22 2.10 -4.36
C GLU A 208 11.56 2.84 -4.28
N HIS A 209 11.64 3.84 -3.39
CA HIS A 209 12.81 4.69 -3.18
C HIS A 209 13.98 3.88 -2.60
N GLY A 210 15.02 3.65 -3.41
CA GLY A 210 16.38 3.37 -2.99
C GLY A 210 17.31 4.42 -3.63
N ASP A 211 18.41 4.76 -2.95
CA ASP A 211 19.23 5.97 -3.06
C ASP A 211 19.90 6.30 -4.42
N ASP A 212 19.44 5.74 -5.54
CA ASP A 212 20.01 5.91 -6.89
C ASP A 212 19.24 6.93 -7.75
N GLU A 213 18.90 8.07 -7.14
CA GLU A 213 17.90 9.05 -7.65
C GLU A 213 18.20 9.65 -9.04
N LYS A 214 19.45 9.68 -9.50
CA LYS A 214 19.80 10.39 -10.76
C LYS A 214 19.81 9.50 -12.00
N GLU A 215 20.20 8.23 -11.88
CA GLU A 215 20.23 7.31 -13.02
C GLU A 215 18.86 6.68 -13.28
N ALA A 216 18.11 6.34 -12.23
CA ALA A 216 16.77 5.78 -12.37
C ALA A 216 15.76 6.79 -12.94
N MET A 217 15.86 8.06 -12.54
CA MET A 217 15.01 9.15 -13.04
C MET A 217 15.30 9.48 -14.51
N ALA A 218 16.57 9.42 -14.93
CA ALA A 218 16.97 9.61 -16.33
C ALA A 218 16.49 8.46 -17.24
N ALA A 219 16.59 7.22 -16.78
CA ALA A 219 16.09 6.05 -17.51
C ALA A 219 14.56 6.03 -17.62
N ALA A 220 13.84 6.40 -16.55
CA ALA A 220 12.38 6.49 -16.57
C ALA A 220 11.87 7.64 -17.44
N ALA A 221 12.56 8.79 -17.47
CA ALA A 221 12.24 9.92 -18.35
C ALA A 221 12.45 9.59 -19.83
N ALA A 222 13.51 8.84 -20.18
CA ALA A 222 13.75 8.37 -21.55
C ALA A 222 12.68 7.37 -22.04
N ALA A 223 12.21 6.48 -21.15
CA ALA A 223 11.11 5.57 -21.45
C ALA A 223 9.75 6.28 -21.62
N ALA A 224 9.49 7.32 -20.82
CA ALA A 224 8.27 8.12 -20.87
C ALA A 224 8.18 9.00 -22.13
N ALA A 225 9.31 9.52 -22.63
CA ALA A 225 9.38 10.30 -23.86
C ALA A 225 9.01 9.48 -25.12
N THR A 226 9.26 8.17 -25.09
CA THR A 226 8.94 7.25 -26.20
C THR A 226 7.46 6.81 -26.19
N THR A 227 6.76 6.96 -25.05
CA THR A 227 5.38 6.47 -24.85
C THR A 227 4.33 7.57 -24.61
N GLY A 228 4.72 8.84 -24.57
CA GLY A 228 3.80 9.98 -24.39
C GLY A 228 3.13 10.01 -23.01
N VAL A 229 3.81 9.51 -21.97
CA VAL A 229 3.30 9.45 -20.59
C VAL A 229 3.85 10.63 -19.80
N SER A 230 2.96 11.49 -19.29
CA SER A 230 3.32 12.63 -18.43
C SER A 230 3.77 12.15 -17.05
N VAL A 231 5.02 12.41 -16.68
CA VAL A 231 5.57 12.18 -15.33
C VAL A 231 5.12 13.32 -14.42
N GLN A 232 4.34 13.00 -13.39
CA GLN A 232 3.97 13.95 -12.35
C GLN A 232 4.34 13.33 -11.00
N GLU A 233 5.21 13.99 -10.25
CA GLU A 233 5.66 13.56 -8.93
C GLU A 233 4.56 13.85 -7.89
N GLU A 234 3.70 12.86 -7.65
CA GLU A 234 2.77 12.91 -6.52
C GLU A 234 3.34 12.14 -5.34
N ILE A 235 4.04 12.87 -4.47
CA ILE A 235 4.52 12.40 -3.17
C ILE A 235 3.31 11.97 -2.35
N TRP A 236 3.27 10.69 -1.94
CA TRP A 236 2.18 10.17 -1.12
C TRP A 236 2.03 11.02 0.16
N GLY A 237 0.83 11.53 0.41
CA GLY A 237 0.58 12.54 1.44
C GLY A 237 0.40 13.97 0.92
N ARG A 238 0.33 14.20 -0.39
CA ARG A 238 -0.27 15.42 -0.96
C ARG A 238 -1.58 15.12 -1.69
N GLY A 239 -2.70 15.05 -0.96
CA GLY A 239 -3.97 15.34 -1.63
C GLY A 239 -3.97 16.78 -2.14
N LYS A 240 -4.98 17.20 -2.92
CA LYS A 240 -5.19 18.61 -3.36
C LYS A 240 -5.09 19.64 -2.20
N HIS A 241 -5.21 19.17 -0.95
CA HIS A 241 -5.07 19.94 0.29
C HIS A 241 -3.95 19.47 1.25
N GLY A 242 -2.99 18.67 0.80
CA GLY A 242 -2.02 18.04 1.70
C GLY A 242 -2.66 16.94 2.56
N GLY A 243 -1.93 15.88 2.86
CA GLY A 243 -2.40 14.76 3.66
C GLY A 243 -2.81 15.19 5.07
N MET A 244 -3.73 14.44 5.69
CA MET A 244 -4.27 14.70 7.03
C MET A 244 -3.18 14.98 8.08
N ARG A 245 -2.02 14.33 7.98
CA ARG A 245 -0.87 14.50 8.87
C ARG A 245 -0.28 15.91 8.86
N ARG A 246 -0.34 16.63 7.73
CA ARG A 246 0.18 18.00 7.62
C ARG A 246 -0.76 19.01 8.28
N ARG A 247 -2.08 18.83 8.14
CA ARG A 247 -3.07 19.69 8.82
C ARG A 247 -3.00 19.57 10.33
N VAL A 248 -2.80 18.36 10.84
CA VAL A 248 -2.61 18.14 12.28
C VAL A 248 -1.32 18.81 12.76
N ARG A 249 -0.22 18.67 12.01
CA ARG A 249 1.05 19.35 12.32
C ARG A 249 0.92 20.88 12.29
N GLU A 250 0.32 21.44 11.24
CA GLU A 250 0.13 22.89 11.09
C GLU A 250 -0.83 23.47 12.13
N LYS A 251 -1.81 22.69 12.60
CA LYS A 251 -2.69 23.10 13.70
C LYS A 251 -1.94 23.10 15.04
N TRP A 252 -1.13 22.08 15.29
CA TRP A 252 -0.28 22.00 16.48
C TRP A 252 0.78 23.10 16.53
N GLU A 253 1.42 23.41 15.39
CA GLU A 253 2.38 24.50 15.26
C GLU A 253 1.72 25.88 15.46
N ARG A 254 0.48 26.09 14.99
CA ARG A 254 -0.28 27.33 15.25
C ARG A 254 -0.66 27.49 16.72
N GLU A 255 -1.06 26.42 17.40
CA GLU A 255 -1.41 26.44 18.83
C GLU A 255 -0.17 26.74 19.70
N HIS A 256 0.99 26.20 19.35
CA HIS A 256 2.25 26.53 20.01
C HIS A 256 2.69 27.99 19.76
N LYS A 257 2.58 28.46 18.52
CA LYS A 257 2.97 29.83 18.19
C LYS A 257 2.01 30.89 18.77
N GLY A 258 0.71 30.56 18.87
CA GLY A 258 -0.28 31.42 19.51
C GLY A 258 -0.15 31.48 21.04
N SER A 259 0.31 30.39 21.68
CA SER A 259 0.60 30.39 23.12
C SER A 259 1.93 31.08 23.47
N GLU A 260 2.92 31.05 22.57
CA GLU A 260 4.13 31.88 22.71
C GLU A 260 3.81 33.37 22.53
N ASN A 261 3.01 33.74 21.54
CA ASN A 261 2.74 35.15 21.22
C ASN A 261 1.83 35.84 22.26
N SER A 262 0.87 35.12 22.85
CA SER A 262 0.01 35.63 23.93
C SER A 262 0.77 35.81 25.25
N LYS A 263 1.81 35.00 25.49
CA LYS A 263 2.68 35.15 26.65
C LYS A 263 3.61 36.36 26.53
N THR A 264 4.06 36.68 25.32
CA THR A 264 4.87 37.90 25.06
C THR A 264 4.07 39.19 25.07
N GLU A 265 2.77 39.17 24.78
CA GLU A 265 1.90 40.36 24.86
C GLU A 265 1.57 40.74 26.32
N ASP A 266 1.31 39.75 27.19
CA ASP A 266 1.02 39.98 28.61
C ASP A 266 2.26 40.51 29.38
N ASP A 267 3.47 40.08 28.99
CA ASP A 267 4.73 40.61 29.53
C ASP A 267 5.10 42.01 28.97
N GLY A 268 4.51 42.41 27.84
CA GLY A 268 4.73 43.72 27.20
C GLY A 268 3.81 44.82 27.75
N GLU A 269 2.59 44.49 28.14
CA GLU A 269 1.58 45.46 28.59
C GLU A 269 1.83 45.94 30.04
N GLN A 270 2.53 45.17 30.88
CA GLN A 270 2.92 45.60 32.23
C GLN A 270 4.07 46.63 32.27
N LYS A 271 4.78 46.90 31.17
CA LYS A 271 5.87 47.91 31.14
C LYS A 271 5.46 49.31 30.64
N GLY A 272 4.20 49.51 30.25
CA GLY A 272 3.73 50.78 29.65
C GLY A 272 3.07 51.80 30.60
N SER A 273 2.74 51.42 31.85
CA SER A 273 2.08 52.33 32.81
C SER A 273 3.10 52.97 33.77
N GLY A 274 3.99 53.81 33.22
CA GLY A 274 4.98 54.53 34.02
C GLY A 274 5.41 55.82 33.36
N ASN A 275 4.82 56.91 33.84
CA ASN A 275 5.34 58.28 33.76
C ASN A 275 4.92 59.16 32.56
N SER A 276 3.78 59.85 32.73
CA SER A 276 3.62 61.21 32.23
C SER A 276 2.48 61.90 32.98
N LYS A 277 2.82 62.63 34.04
CA LYS A 277 2.02 63.77 34.52
C LYS A 277 2.94 64.87 35.03
N ASP A 278 2.84 65.99 34.32
CA ASP A 278 2.82 67.36 34.82
C ASP A 278 4.01 67.88 35.64
N LEU A 279 4.91 68.57 34.93
CA LEU A 279 5.54 69.79 35.45
C LEU A 279 5.27 70.92 34.46
N GLY A 280 4.37 71.81 34.83
CA GLY A 280 4.01 72.96 34.02
C GLY A 280 2.91 73.85 34.59
N ARG A 281 3.06 74.38 35.82
CA ARG A 281 2.51 75.70 36.17
C ARG A 281 3.02 76.26 37.51
N TRP A 282 3.56 77.48 37.41
CA TRP A 282 3.97 78.46 38.43
C TRP A 282 5.27 78.20 39.18
#